data_AF-A0A956P643-F1
#
_entry.id   AF-A0A956P643-F1
#
_cell.length_a   1.000
_cell.length_b   1.000
_cell.length_c   1.000
_cell.angle_alpha   90.00
_cell.angle_beta   90.00
_cell.angle_gamma   90.00
#
_symmetry.space_group_name_H-M   'P 1'
#
loop_
_entity.id
_entity.type
_entity.pdbx_description
1 polymer ?
#
loop_
_entity_poly.entity_id
_entity_poly.type
_entity_poly.pdbx_seq_one_letter_code
_entity_poly.pdbx_strand_id
1 'polypeptide(L)'
;MERRVRGRRGVDGAVTDQGDRDAGGADQGGADQGPSCGNGVRQGSEECDGADRGGATCATETPSTPVGQLGCVNCMLVTTDCRAPTATDMDADDVVDDLDPEPSNPRVCGDSDTDGCDDCSLRERKDPANDGYDPNGDGDCELALDYACMNGANAASDPYRTLACVTFAHINNDRAHFAAESGNAAPLVWNEDIWEV
;
A
#
# COMPACT_ATOMS: atom_id res chain seq x y z
N MET A 1 40.07 -16.81 -43.12
CA MET A 1 41.22 -17.45 -42.46
C MET A 1 40.68 -18.41 -41.42
N GLU A 2 40.50 -19.65 -41.84
CA GLU A 2 40.28 -20.80 -40.97
C GLU A 2 41.53 -21.05 -40.13
N ARG A 3 41.36 -21.55 -38.90
CA ARG A 3 42.12 -22.72 -38.42
C ARG A 3 41.48 -23.29 -37.16
N ARG A 4 40.79 -24.41 -37.39
CA ARG A 4 40.48 -25.46 -36.42
C ARG A 4 41.77 -26.00 -35.81
N VAL A 5 41.73 -26.36 -34.53
CA VAL A 5 42.58 -27.40 -33.95
C VAL A 5 41.67 -28.38 -33.17
N ARG A 6 41.57 -29.59 -33.71
CA ARG A 6 41.12 -30.84 -33.03
C ARG A 6 42.19 -31.16 -31.96
N GLY A 7 41.93 -31.62 -30.74
CA GLY A 7 40.99 -32.61 -30.22
C GLY A 7 41.80 -33.72 -29.50
N ARG A 8 41.32 -34.30 -28.39
CA ARG A 8 41.50 -35.74 -28.03
C ARG A 8 40.92 -36.14 -26.66
N ARG A 9 40.18 -37.25 -26.73
CA ARG A 9 40.04 -38.40 -25.80
C ARG A 9 39.32 -38.21 -24.47
N GLY A 10 38.19 -38.91 -24.37
CA GLY A 10 37.52 -39.23 -23.11
C GLY A 10 38.12 -40.43 -22.41
N VAL A 11 37.57 -40.70 -21.22
CA VAL A 11 37.48 -42.00 -20.55
C VAL A 11 36.24 -41.97 -19.67
N ASP A 12 35.37 -42.96 -19.88
CA ASP A 12 34.28 -43.34 -18.99
C ASP A 12 34.85 -43.89 -17.68
N GLY A 13 34.21 -43.55 -16.55
CA GLY A 13 34.57 -44.05 -15.24
C GLY A 13 33.38 -43.95 -14.29
N ALA A 14 32.61 -45.04 -14.25
CA ALA A 14 31.49 -45.25 -13.35
C ALA A 14 31.90 -45.09 -11.88
N VAL A 15 31.11 -44.33 -11.11
CA VAL A 15 31.11 -44.39 -9.65
C VAL A 15 29.81 -45.02 -9.20
N THR A 16 29.97 -46.09 -8.44
CA THR A 16 28.97 -47.02 -7.93
C THR A 16 28.09 -46.40 -6.86
N ASP A 17 26.79 -46.67 -6.98
CA ASP A 17 25.81 -46.73 -5.90
C ASP A 17 26.26 -47.75 -4.83
N GLN A 18 26.35 -47.30 -3.58
CA GLN A 18 25.98 -48.10 -2.42
C GLN A 18 25.90 -47.23 -1.17
N GLY A 19 24.70 -47.13 -0.64
CA GLY A 19 24.35 -46.31 0.50
C GLY A 19 24.97 -46.75 1.81
N ASP A 20 24.99 -45.81 2.74
CA ASP A 20 24.97 -46.09 4.17
C ASP A 20 23.84 -45.27 4.80
N ARG A 21 22.96 -46.02 5.45
CA ARG A 21 21.90 -45.55 6.33
C ARG A 21 22.58 -45.14 7.64
N ASP A 22 22.21 -44.00 8.22
CA ASP A 22 21.69 -43.97 9.59
C ASP A 22 21.40 -42.55 10.10
N ALA A 23 20.42 -42.54 11.00
CA ALA A 23 20.12 -41.54 12.02
C ALA A 23 19.26 -40.32 11.61
N GLY A 24 17.94 -40.55 11.59
CA GLY A 24 17.10 -39.92 12.61
C GLY A 24 16.92 -38.41 12.53
N GLY A 25 16.61 -37.87 11.35
CA GLY A 25 15.77 -36.69 11.29
C GLY A 25 14.33 -37.16 11.45
N ALA A 26 13.74 -36.96 12.63
CA ALA A 26 12.30 -36.90 12.74
C ALA A 26 11.85 -35.68 11.92
N ASP A 27 11.74 -35.89 10.60
CA ASP A 27 10.83 -35.10 9.81
C ASP A 27 9.47 -35.44 10.40
N GLN A 28 9.06 -34.61 11.36
CA GLN A 28 7.68 -34.55 11.74
C GLN A 28 6.98 -34.13 10.46
N GLY A 29 6.59 -35.14 9.67
CA GLY A 29 5.54 -35.00 8.70
C GLY A 29 4.46 -34.28 9.45
N GLY A 30 4.28 -33.00 9.08
CA GLY A 30 3.20 -32.18 9.58
C GLY A 30 1.98 -33.04 9.37
N ALA A 31 1.48 -33.61 10.46
CA ALA A 31 0.26 -34.35 10.42
C ALA A 31 -0.74 -33.29 9.95
N ASP A 32 -1.16 -33.43 8.70
CA ASP A 32 -2.37 -32.87 8.16
C ASP A 32 -3.50 -33.44 9.02
N GLN A 33 -3.59 -32.94 10.24
CA GLN A 33 -4.80 -32.97 11.04
C GLN A 33 -5.72 -32.12 10.20
N GLY A 34 -6.66 -32.76 9.50
CA GLY A 34 -7.65 -32.06 8.69
C GLY A 34 -8.30 -30.92 9.47
N PRO A 35 -9.01 -29.99 8.81
CA PRO A 35 -9.43 -28.71 9.38
C PRO A 35 -9.96 -28.88 10.82
N SER A 36 -9.18 -28.37 11.77
CA SER A 36 -9.33 -28.66 13.20
C SER A 36 -9.24 -27.35 13.98
N CYS A 37 -10.36 -26.98 14.57
CA CYS A 37 -10.46 -25.78 15.37
C CYS A 37 -9.50 -25.78 16.58
N GLY A 38 -8.80 -24.67 16.78
CA GLY A 38 -7.88 -24.44 17.90
C GLY A 38 -6.44 -24.84 17.62
N ASN A 39 -6.05 -25.03 16.34
CA ASN A 39 -4.67 -25.30 15.93
C ASN A 39 -3.90 -24.03 15.56
N GLY A 40 -4.56 -22.86 15.60
CA GLY A 40 -3.98 -21.55 15.33
C GLY A 40 -3.85 -21.17 13.86
N VAL A 41 -4.43 -21.94 12.94
CA VAL A 41 -4.44 -21.69 11.49
C VAL A 41 -5.86 -21.82 10.98
N ARG A 42 -6.34 -20.84 10.23
CA ARG A 42 -7.66 -20.89 9.61
C ARG A 42 -7.64 -21.73 8.32
N GLN A 43 -8.42 -22.79 8.28
CA GLN A 43 -8.45 -23.79 7.21
C GLN A 43 -9.82 -24.48 7.05
N GLY A 44 -10.10 -24.95 5.84
CA GLY A 44 -11.34 -25.66 5.53
C GLY A 44 -12.59 -24.80 5.75
N SER A 45 -13.47 -25.21 6.67
CA SER A 45 -14.76 -24.57 6.92
C SER A 45 -14.78 -23.62 8.12
N GLU A 46 -13.65 -23.34 8.77
CA GLU A 46 -13.63 -22.37 9.87
C GLU A 46 -13.55 -20.93 9.41
N GLU A 47 -14.24 -20.06 10.14
CA GLU A 47 -14.19 -18.62 9.90
C GLU A 47 -12.97 -17.98 10.57
N CYS A 48 -12.43 -18.62 11.61
CA CYS A 48 -11.22 -18.21 12.32
C CYS A 48 -10.63 -19.38 13.13
N ASP A 49 -9.37 -19.28 13.54
CA ASP A 49 -8.74 -20.15 14.53
C ASP A 49 -7.85 -19.33 15.47
N GLY A 50 -8.31 -19.14 16.70
CA GLY A 50 -7.61 -18.33 17.71
C GLY A 50 -7.42 -16.89 17.25
N ALA A 51 -6.19 -16.49 16.93
CA ALA A 51 -5.87 -15.15 16.42
C ALA A 51 -5.97 -15.05 14.89
N ASP A 52 -5.92 -16.19 14.18
CA ASP A 52 -6.03 -16.23 12.74
C ASP A 52 -7.49 -16.03 12.31
N ARG A 53 -7.77 -14.83 11.85
CA ARG A 53 -9.09 -14.40 11.35
C ARG A 53 -9.12 -14.29 9.82
N GLY A 54 -8.05 -14.73 9.13
CA GLY A 54 -7.93 -14.57 7.68
C GLY A 54 -8.02 -13.11 7.21
N GLY A 55 -7.57 -12.16 8.02
CA GLY A 55 -7.65 -10.72 7.74
C GLY A 55 -9.01 -10.07 8.07
N ALA A 56 -10.00 -10.82 8.58
CA ALA A 56 -11.26 -10.25 9.01
C ALA A 56 -11.08 -9.32 10.21
N THR A 57 -11.79 -8.19 10.19
CA THR A 57 -11.84 -7.19 11.26
C THR A 57 -13.29 -6.82 11.56
N CYS A 58 -13.54 -6.08 12.64
CA CYS A 58 -14.87 -5.53 12.88
C CYS A 58 -15.37 -4.67 11.70
N ALA A 59 -14.46 -3.99 10.99
CA ALA A 59 -14.79 -3.18 9.81
C ALA A 59 -15.27 -4.02 8.62
N THR A 60 -14.71 -5.22 8.41
CA THR A 60 -15.12 -6.10 7.30
C THR A 60 -16.42 -6.84 7.61
N GLU A 61 -16.58 -7.33 8.84
CA GLU A 61 -17.74 -8.15 9.22
C GLU A 61 -18.97 -7.32 9.59
N THR A 62 -18.75 -6.16 10.21
CA THR A 62 -19.82 -5.29 10.69
C THR A 62 -19.55 -3.82 10.36
N PRO A 63 -19.84 -3.39 9.12
CA PRO A 63 -19.53 -2.01 8.68
C PRO A 63 -20.17 -0.90 9.53
N SER A 64 -21.29 -1.18 10.23
CA SER A 64 -21.93 -0.26 11.16
C SER A 64 -21.23 -0.14 12.53
N THR A 65 -20.37 -1.11 12.86
CA THR A 65 -19.61 -1.19 14.11
C THR A 65 -18.17 -1.59 13.80
N PRO A 66 -17.41 -0.75 13.08
CA PRO A 66 -16.12 -1.12 12.52
C PRO A 66 -14.98 -1.18 13.55
N VAL A 67 -15.19 -0.66 14.76
CA VAL A 67 -14.17 -0.53 15.80
C VAL A 67 -14.30 -1.66 16.80
N GLY A 68 -13.21 -2.05 17.43
CA GLY A 68 -13.19 -3.02 18.53
C GLY A 68 -12.46 -4.30 18.19
N GLN A 69 -12.65 -5.32 19.01
CA GLN A 69 -11.96 -6.60 18.86
C GLN A 69 -12.88 -7.61 18.16
N LEU A 70 -12.48 -8.09 16.98
CA LEU A 70 -13.14 -9.24 16.38
C LEU A 70 -12.72 -10.53 17.11
N GLY A 71 -13.67 -11.18 17.78
CA GLY A 71 -13.45 -12.41 18.53
C GLY A 71 -13.45 -13.65 17.66
N CYS A 72 -12.89 -14.74 18.19
CA CYS A 72 -12.97 -16.07 17.60
C CYS A 72 -13.33 -17.09 18.68
N VAL A 73 -14.49 -17.74 18.55
CA VAL A 73 -14.97 -18.74 19.53
C VAL A 73 -15.55 -19.92 18.78
N ASN A 74 -15.08 -21.14 19.10
CA ASN A 74 -15.49 -22.37 18.43
C ASN A 74 -15.40 -22.26 16.89
N CYS A 75 -14.37 -21.56 16.40
CA CYS A 75 -14.09 -21.37 14.97
C CYS A 75 -15.12 -20.60 14.16
N MET A 76 -15.92 -19.81 14.87
CA MET A 76 -16.83 -18.81 14.33
C MET A 76 -16.36 -17.43 14.75
N LEU A 77 -16.49 -16.46 13.84
CA LEU A 77 -16.22 -15.07 14.15
C LEU A 77 -17.28 -14.56 15.14
N VAL A 78 -16.85 -13.79 16.13
CA VAL A 78 -17.71 -13.21 17.16
C VAL A 78 -17.58 -11.70 17.14
N THR A 79 -18.68 -11.01 16.84
CA THR A 79 -18.72 -9.54 16.65
C THR A 79 -19.26 -8.79 17.85
N THR A 80 -19.45 -9.44 19.00
CA THR A 80 -20.06 -8.82 20.19
C THR A 80 -19.24 -7.67 20.78
N ASP A 81 -17.93 -7.68 20.56
CA ASP A 81 -17.02 -6.63 21.02
C ASP A 81 -16.75 -5.57 19.92
N CYS A 82 -17.41 -5.71 18.77
CA CYS A 82 -17.44 -4.69 17.73
C CYS A 82 -18.42 -3.58 18.13
N ARG A 83 -18.01 -2.32 17.94
CA ARG A 83 -18.76 -1.13 18.33
C ARG A 83 -18.70 -0.04 17.27
N ALA A 84 -19.62 0.91 17.37
CA ALA A 84 -19.56 2.14 16.59
C ALA A 84 -18.35 3.00 17.03
N PRO A 85 -17.77 3.79 16.12
CA PRO A 85 -16.75 4.78 16.47
C PRO A 85 -17.36 5.83 17.40
N THR A 86 -16.52 6.41 18.25
CA THR A 86 -16.86 7.66 18.93
C THR A 86 -16.84 8.83 17.95
N ALA A 87 -17.35 9.98 18.38
CA ALA A 87 -17.35 11.21 17.59
C ALA A 87 -16.19 12.14 17.95
N THR A 88 -15.22 11.67 18.74
CA THR A 88 -14.04 12.46 19.08
C THR A 88 -13.08 12.45 17.89
N ASP A 89 -12.56 13.62 17.59
CA ASP A 89 -11.58 13.90 16.55
C ASP A 89 -10.69 15.00 17.15
N MET A 90 -9.51 14.61 17.62
CA MET A 90 -8.67 15.45 18.48
C MET A 90 -7.83 16.46 17.68
N ASP A 91 -7.45 16.15 16.46
CA ASP A 91 -6.66 17.03 15.59
C ASP A 91 -7.46 17.63 14.43
N ALA A 92 -8.74 17.26 14.30
CA ALA A 92 -9.73 17.83 13.40
C ALA A 92 -9.42 17.61 11.92
N ASP A 93 -8.95 16.41 11.56
CA ASP A 93 -8.58 16.03 10.20
C ASP A 93 -9.70 15.27 9.42
N ASP A 94 -10.91 15.23 9.97
CA ASP A 94 -12.08 14.51 9.46
C ASP A 94 -12.00 12.96 9.60
N VAL A 95 -11.02 12.43 10.34
CA VAL A 95 -10.96 11.04 10.81
C VAL A 95 -11.13 11.01 12.33
N VAL A 96 -12.02 10.17 12.83
CA VAL A 96 -12.26 10.06 14.27
C VAL A 96 -11.15 9.28 14.96
N ASP A 97 -10.83 9.61 16.22
CA ASP A 97 -9.72 9.02 17.00
C ASP A 97 -9.70 7.47 17.00
N ASP A 98 -10.87 6.84 16.93
CA ASP A 98 -11.02 5.38 16.94
C ASP A 98 -10.65 4.69 15.61
N LEU A 99 -10.54 5.47 14.52
CA LEU A 99 -10.25 5.03 13.15
C LEU A 99 -8.99 5.70 12.59
N ASP A 100 -8.40 6.62 13.33
CA ASP A 100 -7.22 7.38 12.95
C ASP A 100 -5.92 6.65 13.37
N PRO A 101 -4.98 6.40 12.43
CA PRO A 101 -3.65 5.88 12.75
C PRO A 101 -2.84 6.76 13.71
N GLU A 102 -2.99 8.08 13.68
CA GLU A 102 -2.32 9.01 14.58
C GLU A 102 -3.28 10.12 15.03
N PRO A 103 -4.09 9.86 16.09
CA PRO A 103 -5.15 10.76 16.57
C PRO A 103 -4.77 12.20 16.95
N SER A 104 -3.49 12.54 16.91
CA SER A 104 -2.94 13.82 17.35
C SER A 104 -2.16 14.57 16.28
N ASN A 105 -2.03 13.98 15.09
CA ASN A 105 -1.30 14.56 13.99
C ASN A 105 -2.21 14.63 12.75
N PRO A 106 -2.70 15.83 12.39
CA PRO A 106 -3.71 15.98 11.34
C PRO A 106 -3.16 15.72 9.93
N ARG A 107 -1.93 15.24 9.79
CA ARG A 107 -1.27 14.89 8.52
C ARG A 107 -1.15 13.37 8.32
N VAL A 108 -1.63 12.56 9.26
CA VAL A 108 -1.47 11.10 9.23
C VAL A 108 -2.80 10.45 9.58
N CYS A 109 -3.65 10.24 8.57
CA CYS A 109 -5.04 9.78 8.73
C CYS A 109 -5.39 8.55 7.88
N GLY A 110 -4.38 7.91 7.28
CA GLY A 110 -4.47 6.69 6.47
C GLY A 110 -4.37 6.94 4.97
N ASP A 111 -4.29 5.86 4.19
CA ASP A 111 -4.15 5.87 2.73
C ASP A 111 -5.30 5.03 2.14
N SER A 112 -6.40 5.67 1.78
CA SER A 112 -7.64 4.98 1.40
C SER A 112 -7.63 4.54 -0.07
N ASP A 113 -6.89 5.22 -0.94
CA ASP A 113 -6.85 4.96 -2.38
C ASP A 113 -5.58 4.21 -2.82
N THR A 114 -4.66 3.96 -1.88
CA THR A 114 -3.45 3.14 -2.01
C THR A 114 -2.44 3.68 -3.01
N ASP A 115 -2.38 5.00 -3.15
CA ASP A 115 -1.46 5.66 -4.08
C ASP A 115 -0.08 5.96 -3.47
N GLY A 116 0.10 5.66 -2.18
CA GLY A 116 1.34 5.88 -1.43
C GLY A 116 1.36 7.20 -0.66
N CYS A 117 0.36 8.06 -0.81
CA CYS A 117 0.19 9.26 0.00
C CYS A 117 -0.81 9.03 1.14
N ASP A 118 -0.53 9.61 2.33
CA ASP A 118 -1.55 9.68 3.37
C ASP A 118 -2.62 10.70 2.99
N ASP A 119 -3.91 10.33 3.06
CA ASP A 119 -5.10 11.09 2.68
C ASP A 119 -5.11 12.54 3.24
N CYS A 120 -4.37 12.80 4.34
CA CYS A 120 -4.30 14.10 5.01
C CYS A 120 -3.02 14.91 4.75
N SER A 121 -2.04 14.34 4.03
CA SER A 121 -0.67 14.86 3.88
C SER A 121 -0.59 16.32 3.41
N LEU A 122 -1.45 16.75 2.48
CA LEU A 122 -1.37 18.11 1.92
C LEU A 122 -2.18 19.15 2.66
N ARG A 123 -3.34 18.78 3.19
CA ARG A 123 -4.35 19.77 3.57
C ARG A 123 -4.84 19.65 5.00
N GLU A 124 -4.17 18.81 5.79
CA GLU A 124 -4.46 18.58 7.21
C GLU A 124 -5.93 18.17 7.45
N ARG A 125 -6.51 17.49 6.44
CA ARG A 125 -7.86 16.93 6.44
C ARG A 125 -7.93 15.85 5.37
N LYS A 126 -8.79 14.86 5.56
CA LYS A 126 -8.97 13.73 4.65
C LYS A 126 -9.37 14.19 3.25
N ASP A 127 -8.53 13.89 2.26
CA ASP A 127 -8.76 14.18 0.84
C ASP A 127 -8.14 13.08 -0.04
N PRO A 128 -8.77 11.88 -0.12
CA PRO A 128 -8.19 10.64 -0.68
C PRO A 128 -7.92 10.63 -2.19
N ALA A 129 -8.07 11.79 -2.85
CA ALA A 129 -7.77 11.92 -4.27
C ALA A 129 -6.89 13.15 -4.53
N ASN A 130 -6.62 13.93 -3.48
CA ASN A 130 -5.89 15.18 -3.55
C ASN A 130 -4.90 15.35 -2.38
N ASP A 131 -4.19 14.29 -2.08
CA ASP A 131 -3.30 14.09 -0.92
C ASP A 131 -1.82 14.02 -1.27
N GLY A 132 -1.44 14.00 -2.55
CA GLY A 132 -0.07 14.30 -2.95
C GLY A 132 0.42 13.61 -4.19
N TYR A 133 1.74 13.47 -4.25
CA TYR A 133 2.44 12.66 -5.23
C TYR A 133 3.63 12.04 -4.53
N ASP A 134 3.63 10.72 -4.41
CA ASP A 134 4.71 9.90 -3.87
C ASP A 134 5.33 9.01 -4.98
N PRO A 135 6.34 9.48 -5.73
CA PRO A 135 7.00 8.69 -6.76
C PRO A 135 7.91 7.59 -6.19
N ASN A 136 8.22 7.65 -4.89
CA ASN A 136 9.23 6.81 -4.27
C ASN A 136 8.58 5.66 -3.46
N GLY A 137 7.31 5.81 -3.08
CA GLY A 137 6.46 4.82 -2.42
C GLY A 137 6.77 4.66 -0.93
N ASP A 138 7.30 5.70 -0.27
CA ASP A 138 7.64 5.65 1.16
C ASP A 138 6.53 6.10 2.11
N GLY A 139 5.39 6.58 1.59
CA GLY A 139 4.27 7.05 2.42
C GLY A 139 4.24 8.57 2.62
N ASP A 140 5.36 9.26 2.33
CA ASP A 140 5.50 10.70 2.55
C ASP A 140 5.33 11.44 1.22
N CYS A 141 4.31 12.31 1.14
CA CYS A 141 4.09 13.09 -0.08
C CYS A 141 5.15 14.19 -0.26
N GLU A 142 5.88 14.17 -1.37
CA GLU A 142 6.95 15.14 -1.61
C GLU A 142 6.47 16.40 -2.34
N LEU A 143 5.30 16.36 -2.99
CA LEU A 143 4.72 17.51 -3.67
C LEU A 143 3.25 17.77 -3.34
N ALA A 144 2.99 19.01 -2.93
CA ALA A 144 1.67 19.60 -2.99
C ALA A 144 1.28 19.88 -4.45
N LEU A 145 0.25 19.19 -4.94
CA LEU A 145 -0.33 19.43 -6.26
C LEU A 145 -1.49 20.42 -6.18
N ASP A 146 -1.50 21.39 -7.10
CA ASP A 146 -2.70 22.17 -7.39
C ASP A 146 -3.54 21.42 -8.42
N TYR A 147 -4.48 20.59 -7.94
CA TYR A 147 -5.33 19.73 -8.76
C TYR A 147 -6.20 20.46 -9.79
N ALA A 148 -6.21 21.81 -9.82
CA ALA A 148 -6.74 22.56 -10.96
C ALA A 148 -6.14 22.09 -12.29
N CYS A 149 -4.89 21.63 -12.30
CA CYS A 149 -4.21 21.06 -13.48
C CYS A 149 -4.83 19.76 -14.02
N MET A 150 -5.62 19.05 -13.21
CA MET A 150 -6.33 17.83 -13.62
C MET A 150 -7.72 18.11 -14.18
N ASN A 151 -8.22 19.34 -14.03
CA ASN A 151 -9.54 19.73 -14.51
C ASN A 151 -9.48 20.08 -16.00
N GLY A 152 -10.64 20.05 -16.65
CA GLY A 152 -10.80 20.45 -18.04
C GLY A 152 -10.88 19.31 -19.06
N ALA A 153 -11.31 19.65 -20.27
CA ALA A 153 -11.64 18.66 -21.31
C ALA A 153 -10.40 17.89 -21.78
N ASN A 154 -9.26 18.59 -21.90
CA ASN A 154 -8.02 17.98 -22.37
C ASN A 154 -7.38 17.12 -21.27
N ALA A 155 -7.23 17.67 -20.06
CA ALA A 155 -6.64 16.95 -18.92
C ALA A 155 -7.43 15.71 -18.53
N ALA A 156 -8.77 15.75 -18.60
CA ALA A 156 -9.62 14.59 -18.29
C ALA A 156 -9.40 13.40 -19.24
N SER A 157 -8.95 13.66 -20.47
CA SER A 157 -8.65 12.62 -21.46
C SER A 157 -7.18 12.19 -21.48
N ASP A 158 -6.31 12.86 -20.71
CA ASP A 158 -4.88 12.61 -20.76
C ASP A 158 -4.42 11.59 -19.71
N PRO A 159 -3.75 10.50 -20.11
CA PRO A 159 -3.26 9.47 -19.19
C PRO A 159 -2.08 9.92 -18.31
N TYR A 160 -1.44 11.03 -18.63
CA TYR A 160 -0.31 11.65 -17.92
C TYR A 160 -0.69 12.95 -17.20
N ARG A 161 -1.98 13.25 -17.01
CA ARG A 161 -2.43 14.49 -16.34
C ARG A 161 -1.76 14.73 -14.98
N THR A 162 -1.53 13.67 -14.20
CA THR A 162 -0.82 13.77 -12.90
C THR A 162 0.63 14.18 -13.07
N LEU A 163 1.33 13.66 -14.09
CA LEU A 163 2.72 14.05 -14.37
C LEU A 163 2.81 15.52 -14.82
N ALA A 164 1.81 15.99 -15.57
CA ALA A 164 1.70 17.41 -15.93
C ALA A 164 1.50 18.28 -14.68
N CYS A 165 0.63 17.87 -13.74
CA CYS A 165 0.44 18.52 -12.46
C CYS A 165 1.73 18.62 -11.63
N VAL A 166 2.46 17.50 -11.51
CA VAL A 166 3.76 17.44 -10.83
C VAL A 166 4.75 18.41 -11.48
N THR A 167 4.78 18.46 -12.82
CA THR A 167 5.64 19.40 -13.55
C THR A 167 5.30 20.85 -13.26
N PHE A 168 4.01 21.20 -13.22
CA PHE A 168 3.54 22.54 -12.87
C PHE A 168 3.94 22.94 -11.46
N ALA A 169 3.75 22.03 -10.50
CA ALA A 169 4.13 22.24 -9.11
C ALA A 169 5.65 22.47 -8.98
N HIS A 170 6.48 21.67 -9.65
CA HIS A 170 7.93 21.88 -9.67
C HIS A 170 8.33 23.22 -10.29
N ILE A 171 7.73 23.62 -11.42
CA ILE A 171 8.03 24.92 -12.04
C ILE A 171 7.65 26.07 -11.11
N ASN A 172 6.52 25.96 -10.43
CA ASN A 172 6.08 27.00 -9.49
C ASN A 172 6.98 27.07 -8.24
N ASN A 173 7.41 25.92 -7.72
CA ASN A 173 8.38 25.86 -6.63
C ASN A 173 9.74 26.44 -7.04
N ASP A 174 10.22 26.11 -8.25
CA ASP A 174 11.46 26.66 -8.81
C ASP A 174 11.37 28.19 -8.97
N ARG A 175 10.28 28.71 -9.54
CA ARG A 175 10.05 30.17 -9.66
C ARG A 175 9.99 30.88 -8.30
N ALA A 176 9.33 30.27 -7.32
CA ALA A 176 9.21 30.82 -5.98
C ALA A 176 10.58 30.88 -5.28
N HIS A 177 11.42 29.86 -5.49
CA HIS A 177 12.75 29.79 -4.91
C HIS A 177 13.76 30.70 -5.63
N PHE A 178 13.71 30.73 -6.97
CA PHE A 178 14.61 31.48 -7.86
C PHE A 178 13.87 32.63 -8.55
N ALA A 179 13.33 33.56 -7.75
CA ALA A 179 12.52 34.68 -8.23
C ALA A 179 13.29 35.62 -9.18
N ALA A 180 14.60 35.78 -9.00
CA ALA A 180 15.42 36.64 -9.84
C ALA A 180 15.67 36.02 -11.23
N GLU A 181 16.03 34.75 -11.27
CA GLU A 181 16.28 33.96 -12.49
C GLU A 181 15.00 33.80 -13.32
N SER A 182 13.86 33.66 -12.65
CA SER A 182 12.55 33.60 -13.29
C SER A 182 12.02 34.98 -13.73
N GLY A 183 12.75 36.07 -13.47
CA GLY A 183 12.31 37.42 -13.81
C GLY A 183 11.06 37.86 -13.05
N ASN A 184 10.82 37.33 -11.85
CA ASN A 184 9.61 37.49 -11.05
C ASN A 184 8.34 37.05 -11.78
N ALA A 185 8.44 36.00 -12.61
CA ALA A 185 7.28 35.41 -13.24
C ALA A 185 6.27 34.91 -12.20
N ALA A 186 4.99 35.19 -12.42
CA ALA A 186 3.92 34.67 -11.59
C ALA A 186 3.86 33.12 -11.67
N PRO A 187 3.26 32.45 -10.67
CA PRO A 187 2.96 31.01 -10.76
C PRO A 187 2.19 30.70 -12.04
N LEU A 188 2.53 29.58 -12.67
CA LEU A 188 1.69 28.98 -13.69
C LEU A 188 0.36 28.58 -13.06
N VAL A 189 -0.73 29.02 -13.69
CA VAL A 189 -2.10 28.65 -13.35
C VAL A 189 -2.65 27.84 -14.51
N TRP A 190 -3.36 26.75 -14.19
CA TRP A 190 -3.97 25.92 -15.21
C TRP A 190 -4.99 26.70 -16.06
N ASN A 191 -4.97 26.41 -17.36
CA ASN A 191 -6.00 26.78 -18.33
C ASN A 191 -6.00 25.76 -19.48
N GLU A 192 -7.07 25.70 -20.27
CA GLU A 192 -7.20 24.75 -21.39
C GLU A 192 -6.19 25.01 -22.51
N ASP A 193 -5.77 26.26 -22.72
CA ASP A 193 -4.85 26.67 -23.79
C ASP A 193 -3.44 26.05 -23.62
N ILE A 194 -3.05 25.73 -22.38
CA ILE A 194 -1.77 25.08 -22.04
C ILE A 194 -1.67 23.66 -22.64
N TRP A 195 -2.81 22.98 -22.84
CA TRP A 195 -2.88 21.63 -23.39
C TRP A 195 -3.30 21.59 -24.87
N GLU A 196 -3.51 22.75 -25.51
CA GLU A 196 -4.02 22.86 -26.88
C GLU A 196 -2.95 22.62 -27.97
N VAL A 197 -1.76 22.11 -27.61
CA VAL A 197 -0.62 21.87 -28.53
C VAL A 197 -0.39 20.40 -28.86
#